data_AF-A0A941U0H1-F1
#
_entry.id   AF-A0A941U0H1-F1
#
_cell.length_a   1.000
_cell.length_b   1.000
_cell.length_c   1.000
_cell.angle_alpha   90.00
_cell.angle_beta   90.00
_cell.angle_gamma   90.00
#
_symmetry.space_group_name_H-M   'P 1'
#
loop_
_entity.id
_entity.type
_entity.pdbx_description
1 polymer ?
#
loop_
_entity_poly.entity_id
_entity_poly.type
_entity_poly.pdbx_seq_one_letter_code
_entity_poly.pdbx_strand_id
1 'polypeptide(L)'
;MLGKIASILFLLTALVIAFGAFGHDSHAARLAIELGKQPLDAHDVKVIILVWHFVSGCMLVFGALCVWAWWRARRGERGALFVSDLIGLFYIVTGLLSVWYSGLVFFWLFFALGALLIITSLPLRRA
;
A
#
# COMPACT_ATOMS: atom_id res chain seq x y z
N MET A 1 -1.04 25.92 8.90
CA MET A 1 0.14 25.04 8.81
C MET A 1 -0.25 23.56 8.70
N LEU A 2 -1.22 23.09 9.50
CA LEU A 2 -1.70 21.70 9.50
C LEU A 2 -2.04 21.14 8.10
N GLY A 3 -2.78 21.87 7.27
CA GLY A 3 -3.13 21.41 5.91
C GLY A 3 -1.93 21.21 4.98
N LYS A 4 -0.87 22.03 5.12
CA LYS A 4 0.37 21.87 4.33
C LYS A 4 1.13 20.61 4.77
N ILE A 5 1.25 20.40 6.08
CA ILE A 5 1.91 19.21 6.63
C ILE A 5 1.15 17.95 6.22
N ALA A 6 -0.17 17.94 6.37
CA ALA A 6 -1.00 16.82 5.94
C ALA A 6 -0.89 16.55 4.44
N SER A 7 -0.84 17.58 3.60
CA SER A 7 -0.64 17.44 2.16
C SER A 7 0.70 16.77 1.82
N ILE A 8 1.79 17.16 2.50
CA ILE A 8 3.11 16.56 2.30
C ILE A 8 3.11 15.11 2.78
N LEU A 9 2.61 14.85 3.99
CA LEU A 9 2.56 13.50 4.56
C LEU A 9 1.70 12.58 3.69
N PHE A 10 0.55 13.05 3.21
CA PHE A 10 -0.31 12.27 2.32
C PHE A 10 0.44 11.89 1.04
N LEU A 11 1.11 12.85 0.39
CA LEU A 11 1.86 12.61 -0.83
C LEU A 11 3.01 11.63 -0.60
N LEU A 12 3.80 11.82 0.46
CA LEU A 12 4.88 10.90 0.81
C LEU A 12 4.36 9.50 1.08
N THR A 13 3.23 9.36 1.78
CA THR A 13 2.57 8.06 2.02
C THR A 13 2.18 7.39 0.70
N ALA A 14 1.56 8.13 -0.21
CA ALA A 14 1.17 7.62 -1.53
C ALA A 14 2.39 7.16 -2.35
N LEU A 15 3.50 7.91 -2.29
CA LEU A 15 4.75 7.55 -2.96
C LEU A 15 5.39 6.31 -2.32
N VAL A 16 5.41 6.19 -0.99
CA VAL A 16 5.91 4.99 -0.30
C VAL A 16 5.09 3.76 -0.68
N ILE A 17 3.76 3.90 -0.82
CA ILE A 17 2.91 2.82 -1.30
C ILE A 17 3.30 2.40 -2.72
N ALA A 18 3.43 3.35 -3.66
CA ALA A 18 3.84 3.06 -5.03
C ALA A 18 5.22 2.40 -5.08
N PHE A 19 6.22 3.02 -4.44
CA PHE A 19 7.60 2.53 -4.47
C PHE A 19 7.80 1.24 -3.68
N GLY A 20 6.91 0.92 -2.74
CA GLY A 20 6.87 -0.36 -2.07
C GLY A 20 6.74 -1.54 -3.04
N ALA A 21 6.17 -1.33 -4.23
CA ALA A 21 6.14 -2.32 -5.29
C ALA A 21 7.55 -2.81 -5.68
N PHE A 22 8.53 -1.91 -5.83
CA PHE A 22 9.89 -2.30 -6.18
C PHE A 22 10.62 -2.98 -5.02
N GLY A 23 10.36 -2.53 -3.79
CA GLY A 23 10.88 -3.18 -2.59
C GLY A 23 10.36 -4.61 -2.46
N HIS A 24 9.07 -4.82 -2.71
CA HIS A 24 8.44 -6.13 -2.72
C HIS A 24 8.97 -7.00 -3.87
N ASP A 25 9.00 -6.48 -5.09
CA ASP A 25 9.39 -7.23 -6.28
C ASP A 25 10.87 -7.63 -6.30
N SER A 26 11.76 -6.81 -5.73
CA SER A 26 13.20 -7.12 -5.65
C SER A 26 13.51 -8.41 -4.86
N HIS A 27 12.57 -8.88 -4.03
CA HIS A 27 12.70 -10.13 -3.28
C HIS A 27 12.13 -11.35 -4.01
N ALA A 28 11.51 -11.20 -5.19
CA ALA A 28 10.85 -12.29 -5.91
C ALA A 28 11.80 -13.45 -6.26
N ALA A 29 13.02 -13.15 -6.73
CA ALA A 29 14.02 -14.16 -7.04
C ALA A 29 14.45 -14.96 -5.79
N ARG A 30 14.64 -14.25 -4.67
CA ARG A 30 14.97 -14.89 -3.38
C ARG A 30 13.82 -15.76 -2.89
N LEU A 31 12.58 -15.28 -3.02
CA LEU A 31 11.39 -16.05 -2.66
C LEU A 31 11.29 -17.33 -3.50
N ALA A 32 11.50 -17.27 -4.81
CA ALA A 32 11.48 -18.45 -5.68
C ALA A 32 12.52 -19.50 -5.26
N ILE A 33 13.73 -19.06 -4.88
CA ILE A 33 14.78 -19.95 -4.36
C ILE A 33 14.36 -20.59 -3.05
N GLU A 34 13.79 -19.84 -2.10
CA GLU A 34 13.35 -20.39 -0.82
C GLU A 34 12.14 -21.34 -0.96
N LEU A 35 11.19 -21.03 -1.84
CA LEU A 35 10.06 -21.91 -2.15
C LEU A 35 10.51 -23.22 -2.79
N GLY A 36 11.53 -23.18 -3.65
CA GLY A 36 12.11 -24.37 -4.27
C GLY A 36 12.79 -25.34 -3.29
N LYS A 37 13.06 -24.92 -2.05
CA LYS A 37 13.57 -25.78 -0.97
C LYS A 37 12.46 -26.48 -0.20
N GLN A 38 11.21 -26.05 -0.37
CA GLN A 38 10.05 -26.62 0.31
C GLN A 38 9.47 -27.78 -0.52
N PRO A 39 8.78 -28.75 0.10
CA PRO A 39 8.09 -29.83 -0.61
C PRO A 39 6.78 -29.33 -1.22
N LEU A 40 6.83 -28.26 -2.02
CA LEU A 40 5.71 -27.68 -2.75
C LEU A 40 5.70 -28.18 -4.19
N ASP A 41 4.50 -28.34 -4.77
CA ASP A 41 4.39 -28.65 -6.20
C ASP A 41 4.83 -27.45 -7.05
N ALA A 42 5.35 -27.73 -8.24
CA ALA A 42 5.80 -26.71 -9.17
C ALA A 42 4.67 -25.75 -9.61
N HIS A 43 3.41 -26.22 -9.59
CA HIS A 43 2.26 -25.36 -9.86
C HIS A 43 2.08 -24.32 -8.75
N ASP A 44 2.10 -24.73 -7.49
CA ASP A 44 1.87 -23.83 -6.35
C ASP A 44 2.94 -22.75 -6.27
N VAL A 45 4.21 -23.12 -6.50
CA VAL A 45 5.32 -22.14 -6.55
C VAL A 45 5.07 -21.09 -7.64
N LYS A 46 4.62 -21.50 -8.84
CA LYS A 46 4.30 -20.55 -9.92
C LYS A 46 3.16 -19.62 -9.54
N VAL A 47 2.10 -20.14 -8.92
CA VAL A 47 0.96 -19.33 -8.47
C VAL A 47 1.41 -18.32 -7.42
N ILE A 48 2.22 -18.72 -6.43
CA ILE A 48 2.73 -17.81 -5.39
C ILE A 48 3.57 -16.68 -6.01
N ILE A 49 4.47 -17.00 -6.94
CA ILE A 49 5.30 -15.98 -7.61
C ILE A 49 4.44 -15.05 -8.50
N LEU A 50 3.44 -15.58 -9.18
CA LEU A 50 2.52 -14.77 -9.98
C LEU A 50 1.73 -13.79 -9.10
N VAL A 51 1.20 -14.28 -7.97
CA VAL A 51 0.50 -13.43 -6.99
C VAL A 51 1.44 -12.40 -6.40
N TRP A 52 2.71 -12.74 -6.16
CA TRP A 52 3.73 -11.79 -5.68
C TRP A 52 3.89 -10.59 -6.64
N HIS A 53 4.09 -10.85 -7.93
CA HIS A 53 4.19 -9.80 -8.94
C HIS A 53 2.88 -9.02 -9.12
N PHE A 54 1.74 -9.70 -9.03
CA PHE A 54 0.43 -9.04 -9.08
C PHE A 54 0.26 -8.04 -7.92
N VAL A 55 0.65 -8.43 -6.70
CA VAL A 55 0.63 -7.55 -5.53
C VAL A 55 1.56 -6.34 -5.75
N SER A 56 2.76 -6.53 -6.30
CA SER A 56 3.65 -5.41 -6.70
C SER A 56 2.93 -4.45 -7.67
N GLY A 57 2.24 -4.98 -8.68
CA GLY A 57 1.46 -4.18 -9.62
C GLY A 57 0.33 -3.40 -8.94
N CYS A 58 -0.42 -4.05 -8.04
CA CYS A 58 -1.48 -3.40 -7.25
C CYS A 58 -0.94 -2.24 -6.41
N MET A 59 0.24 -2.39 -5.79
CA MET A 59 0.87 -1.32 -5.01
C MET A 59 1.18 -0.08 -5.86
N LEU A 60 1.70 -0.25 -7.09
CA LEU A 60 1.89 0.85 -8.02
C LEU A 60 0.58 1.55 -8.37
N VAL A 61 -0.46 0.78 -8.70
CA VAL A 61 -1.78 1.32 -9.06
C VAL A 61 -2.39 2.07 -7.87
N PHE A 62 -2.36 1.50 -6.66
CA PHE A 62 -2.89 2.14 -5.46
C PHE A 62 -2.15 3.43 -5.10
N GLY A 63 -0.82 3.42 -5.17
CA GLY A 63 -0.03 4.62 -4.94
C GLY A 63 -0.32 5.71 -5.99
N ALA A 64 -0.44 5.35 -7.27
CA ALA A 64 -0.80 6.26 -8.34
C ALA A 64 -2.22 6.86 -8.16
N LEU A 65 -3.19 6.05 -7.75
CA LEU A 65 -4.55 6.50 -7.43
C LEU A 65 -4.56 7.48 -6.24
N CYS A 66 -3.73 7.24 -5.22
CA CYS A 66 -3.58 8.17 -4.10
C CYS A 66 -2.92 9.49 -4.55
N VAL A 67 -1.86 9.46 -5.36
CA VAL A 67 -1.25 10.68 -5.93
C VAL A 67 -2.26 11.45 -6.79
N TRP A 68 -3.07 10.75 -7.58
CA TRP A 68 -4.14 11.35 -8.35
C TRP A 68 -5.22 11.99 -7.46
N ALA A 69 -5.66 11.30 -6.41
CA ALA A 69 -6.63 11.83 -5.45
C ALA A 69 -6.11 13.09 -4.75
N TRP A 70 -4.84 13.10 -4.35
CA TRP A 70 -4.16 14.28 -3.81
C TRP A 70 -4.15 15.45 -4.80
N TRP A 71 -3.81 15.18 -6.06
CA TRP A 71 -3.77 16.20 -7.10
C TRP A 71 -5.15 16.80 -7.37
N ARG A 72 -6.19 15.97 -7.44
CA ARG A 72 -7.60 16.40 -7.56
C ARG A 72 -8.04 17.22 -6.36
N ALA A 73 -7.71 16.80 -5.13
CA ALA A 73 -8.05 17.55 -3.92
C ALA A 73 -7.45 18.96 -3.92
N ARG A 74 -6.21 19.13 -4.42
CA ARG A 74 -5.59 20.47 -4.58
C ARG A 74 -6.29 21.37 -5.61
N ARG A 75 -7.10 20.79 -6.51
CA ARG A 75 -7.93 21.51 -7.48
C ARG A 75 -9.35 21.75 -6.98
N GLY A 76 -9.64 21.46 -5.71
CA GLY A 76 -10.96 21.64 -5.10
C GLY A 76 -11.87 20.40 -5.19
N GLU A 77 -11.48 19.36 -5.92
CA GLU A 77 -12.25 18.12 -6.06
C GLU A 77 -12.03 17.17 -4.87
N ARG A 78 -12.49 17.60 -3.69
CA ARG A 78 -12.27 16.89 -2.41
C ARG A 78 -12.93 15.50 -2.35
N GLY A 79 -13.91 15.23 -3.23
CA GLY A 79 -14.54 13.91 -3.36
C GLY A 79 -13.57 12.81 -3.78
N ALA A 80 -12.49 13.16 -4.51
CA ALA A 80 -11.49 12.19 -4.97
C ALA A 80 -10.76 11.48 -3.82
N LEU A 81 -10.69 12.09 -2.63
CA LEU A 81 -10.09 11.48 -1.43
C LEU A 81 -10.85 10.24 -0.94
N PHE A 82 -12.07 10.00 -1.40
CA PHE A 82 -12.77 8.74 -1.11
C PHE A 82 -11.98 7.51 -1.60
N VAL A 83 -11.31 7.63 -2.75
CA VAL A 83 -10.48 6.54 -3.28
C VAL A 83 -9.31 6.22 -2.35
N SER A 84 -8.64 7.23 -1.81
CA SER A 84 -7.55 7.02 -0.86
C SER A 84 -8.03 6.48 0.49
N ASP A 85 -9.26 6.80 0.92
CA ASP A 85 -9.81 6.24 2.16
C ASP A 85 -10.13 4.75 2.00
N LEU A 86 -10.65 4.32 0.84
CA LEU A 86 -10.86 2.90 0.56
C LEU A 86 -9.53 2.13 0.56
N ILE A 87 -8.50 2.68 -0.08
CA ILE A 87 -7.16 2.09 -0.07
C ILE A 87 -6.59 2.08 1.35
N GLY A 88 -6.75 3.17 2.11
CA GLY A 88 -6.31 3.25 3.50
C GLY A 88 -6.97 2.21 4.40
N LEU A 89 -8.29 2.03 4.27
CA LEU A 89 -9.04 1.01 5.00
C LEU A 89 -8.58 -0.40 4.62
N PHE A 90 -8.41 -0.66 3.33
CA PHE A 90 -7.86 -1.93 2.85
C PHE A 90 -6.50 -2.22 3.48
N TYR A 91 -5.59 -1.25 3.50
CA TYR A 91 -4.26 -1.37 4.12
C TYR A 91 -4.33 -1.64 5.63
N ILE A 92 -5.22 -0.97 6.35
CA ILE A 92 -5.45 -1.20 7.79
C ILE A 92 -5.90 -2.62 8.05
N VAL A 93 -6.97 -3.06 7.37
CA VAL A 93 -7.56 -4.39 7.59
C VAL A 93 -6.53 -5.46 7.23
N THR A 94 -5.88 -5.33 6.07
CA THR A 94 -4.91 -6.32 5.61
C THR A 94 -3.69 -6.37 6.52
N GLY A 95 -3.15 -5.21 6.93
CA GLY A 95 -2.03 -5.14 7.86
C GLY A 95 -2.34 -5.79 9.21
N LEU A 96 -3.50 -5.51 9.80
CA LEU A 96 -3.93 -6.12 11.06
C LEU A 96 -4.12 -7.65 10.94
N LEU A 97 -4.81 -8.10 9.90
CA LEU A 97 -5.02 -9.52 9.66
C LEU A 97 -3.70 -10.26 9.41
N SER A 98 -2.76 -9.66 8.65
CA SER A 98 -1.45 -10.25 8.41
C SER A 98 -0.62 -10.34 9.68
N VAL A 99 -0.62 -9.31 10.54
CA VAL A 99 0.06 -9.38 11.85
C VAL A 99 -0.57 -10.47 12.72
N TRP A 100 -1.90 -10.50 12.81
CA TRP A 100 -2.60 -11.48 13.63
C TRP A 100 -2.34 -12.91 13.16
N TYR A 101 -2.40 -13.16 11.86
CA TYR A 101 -2.24 -14.49 11.28
C TYR A 101 -0.79 -14.98 11.26
N SER A 102 0.16 -14.11 10.91
CA SER A 102 1.57 -14.51 10.70
C SER A 102 2.51 -14.18 11.86
N GLY A 103 2.13 -13.27 12.75
CA GLY A 103 3.01 -12.72 13.79
C GLY A 103 4.11 -11.78 13.28
N LEU A 104 4.19 -11.54 11.97
CA LEU A 104 5.26 -10.76 11.36
C LEU A 104 5.05 -9.24 11.55
N VAL A 105 5.93 -8.64 12.35
CA VAL A 105 5.88 -7.21 12.72
C VAL A 105 5.94 -6.28 11.50
N PHE A 106 6.57 -6.70 10.41
CA PHE A 106 6.65 -5.91 9.17
C PHE A 106 5.28 -5.45 8.66
N PHE A 107 4.22 -6.26 8.84
CA PHE A 107 2.88 -5.90 8.35
C PHE A 107 2.24 -4.72 9.09
N TRP A 108 2.77 -4.29 10.23
CA TRP A 108 2.38 -3.02 10.86
C TRP A 108 2.64 -1.81 9.94
N LEU A 109 3.57 -1.92 8.99
CA LEU A 109 3.79 -0.88 7.98
C LEU A 109 2.53 -0.61 7.16
N PHE A 110 1.80 -1.65 6.75
CA PHE A 110 0.55 -1.48 5.98
C PHE A 110 -0.50 -0.76 6.82
N PHE A 111 -0.66 -1.16 8.08
CA PHE A 111 -1.54 -0.46 9.02
C PHE A 111 -1.16 1.01 9.17
N ALA A 112 0.13 1.31 9.39
CA ALA A 112 0.61 2.67 9.56
C ALA A 112 0.38 3.54 8.30
N LEU A 113 0.67 3.00 7.11
CA LEU A 113 0.44 3.70 5.84
C LEU A 113 -1.06 3.96 5.60
N GLY A 114 -1.91 2.97 5.87
CA GLY A 114 -3.36 3.10 5.73
C GLY A 114 -3.95 4.13 6.70
N ALA A 115 -3.54 4.07 7.96
CA ALA A 115 -3.94 5.05 8.97
C ALA A 115 -3.46 6.46 8.60
N LEU A 116 -2.23 6.59 8.12
CA LEU A 116 -1.66 7.87 7.73
C LEU A 116 -2.40 8.49 6.54
N LEU A 117 -2.80 7.70 5.53
CA LEU A 117 -3.66 8.17 4.43
C LEU A 117 -4.98 8.75 4.94
N ILE A 118 -5.68 8.03 5.81
CA ILE A 118 -6.99 8.46 6.34
C ILE A 118 -6.81 9.72 7.21
N ILE A 119 -5.88 9.70 8.16
CA ILE A 119 -5.67 10.83 9.08
C ILE A 119 -5.28 12.09 8.31
N THR A 120 -4.43 11.96 7.28
CA THR A 120 -4.00 13.11 6.47
C THR A 120 -5.05 13.56 5.45
N SER A 121 -6.00 12.69 5.05
CA SER A 121 -7.12 13.08 4.18
C SER A 121 -8.13 14.00 4.89
N LEU A 122 -8.34 13.82 6.20
CA LEU A 122 -9.27 14.63 7.01
C LEU A 122 -9.05 16.16 6.91
N PRO A 123 -7.84 16.71 7.17
CA PRO A 123 -7.60 18.14 7.01
C PRO A 123 -7.64 18.58 5.54
N LEU A 124 -7.28 17.72 4.58
CA LEU A 124 -7.36 18.04 3.14
C LEU A 124 -8.80 18.20 2.63
N ARG A 125 -9.78 17.57 3.31
CA ARG A 125 -11.21 17.75 3.04
C ARG A 125 -11.76 19.07 3.56
N ARG A 126 -11.07 19.69 4.52
CA ARG A 126 -11.48 20.96 5.16
C ARG A 126 -10.74 22.18 4.62
N ALA A 127 -9.56 21.96 4.01
CA ALA A 127 -8.67 22.97 3.45
C ALA A 127 -9.16 23.52 2.11
#